data_AF-N4UDB2-F1
#
_entry.id   AF-N4UDB2-F1
#
_cell.length_a   1.000
_cell.length_b   1.000
_cell.length_c   1.000
_cell.angle_alpha   90.00
_cell.angle_beta   90.00
_cell.angle_gamma   90.00
#
_symmetry.space_group_name_H-M   'P 1'
#
loop_
_entity.id
_entity.type
_entity.pdbx_description
1 polymer ?
#
loop_
_entity_poly.entity_id
_entity_poly.type
_entity_poly.pdbx_seq_one_letter_code
_entity_poly.pdbx_strand_id
1 'polypeptide(L)'
;MHSTAPLNRTPKERKLPAKRGTKAEAQRLKEVFNGDQARIIPIPSVAAQYNDKINHMDRGDQIRSYSLYQHRFRRGPWQALLWSFLLDVALANSFILQKKTWHPY
;
A
#
# COMPACT_ATOMS: atom_id res chain seq x y z
N MET A 1 31.12 25.35 7.11
CA MET A 1 31.63 24.01 6.78
C MET A 1 30.44 23.13 6.40
N HIS A 2 30.08 23.07 5.11
CA HIS A 2 28.99 22.20 4.65
C HIS A 2 29.48 20.76 4.69
N SER A 3 28.98 19.98 5.66
CA SER A 3 29.28 18.55 5.76
C SER A 3 28.70 17.85 4.54
N THR A 4 29.55 17.56 3.57
CA THR A 4 29.28 16.62 2.48
C THR A 4 29.24 15.22 3.08
N ALA A 5 28.13 14.90 3.75
CA ALA A 5 27.76 13.51 3.97
C ALA A 5 27.70 12.87 2.57
N PRO A 6 28.36 11.72 2.33
CA PRO A 6 28.18 11.01 1.07
C PRO A 6 26.69 10.75 0.97
N LEU A 7 26.03 11.42 0.01
CA LEU A 7 24.61 11.26 -0.21
C LEU A 7 24.46 9.81 -0.69
N ASN A 8 24.25 8.89 0.24
CA ASN A 8 23.97 7.50 -0.09
C ASN A 8 22.84 7.55 -1.12
N ARG A 9 23.16 7.10 -2.34
CA ARG A 9 22.24 7.07 -3.46
C ARG A 9 21.98 5.62 -3.77
N THR A 10 20.73 5.25 -3.74
CA THR A 10 20.27 3.91 -4.10
C THR A 10 19.91 3.89 -5.58
N PRO A 11 20.47 2.96 -6.38
CA PRO A 11 20.03 2.74 -7.74
C PRO A 11 18.59 2.22 -7.73
N LYS A 12 17.70 2.88 -8.46
CA LYS A 12 16.31 2.45 -8.64
C LYS A 12 15.96 2.51 -10.12
N GLU A 13 15.37 1.43 -10.60
CA GLU A 13 14.80 1.41 -11.96
C GLU A 13 13.57 2.32 -12.00
N ARG A 14 13.52 3.21 -12.99
CA ARG A 14 12.42 4.12 -13.22
C ARG A 14 11.95 3.98 -14.65
N LYS A 15 10.62 3.88 -14.83
CA LYS A 15 9.99 3.90 -16.15
C LYS A 15 9.97 5.33 -16.69
N LEU A 16 10.05 5.46 -18.01
CA LEU A 16 9.86 6.71 -18.72
C LEU A 16 8.46 7.25 -18.37
N PRO A 17 8.35 8.49 -17.84
CA PRO A 17 7.06 9.08 -17.57
C PRO A 17 6.28 9.31 -18.87
N ALA A 18 4.95 9.23 -18.79
CA ALA A 18 4.08 9.51 -19.94
C ALA A 18 4.39 10.91 -20.49
N LYS A 19 4.37 11.07 -21.82
CA LYS A 19 4.60 12.35 -22.51
C LYS A 19 3.50 13.36 -22.14
N ARG A 20 3.65 14.02 -21.00
CA ARG A 20 2.81 15.12 -20.52
C ARG A 20 3.76 16.22 -20.11
N GLY A 21 4.06 17.13 -21.05
CA GLY A 21 5.00 18.19 -20.77
C GLY A 21 5.29 19.11 -21.94
N THR A 22 5.99 20.19 -21.62
CA THR A 22 6.53 21.17 -22.58
C THR A 22 7.67 20.57 -23.41
N LYS A 23 8.03 21.20 -24.53
CA LYS A 23 9.15 20.74 -25.39
C LYS A 23 10.46 20.59 -24.61
N ALA A 24 10.71 21.44 -23.62
CA ALA A 24 11.89 21.39 -22.76
C ALA A 24 11.93 20.14 -21.87
N GLU A 25 10.80 19.73 -21.30
CA GLU A 25 10.71 18.51 -20.50
C GLU A 25 10.89 17.26 -21.35
N ALA A 26 10.31 17.24 -22.56
CA ALA A 26 10.50 16.16 -23.50
C ALA A 26 11.98 16.00 -23.93
N GLN A 27 12.71 17.11 -24.05
CA GLN A 27 14.13 17.10 -24.40
C GLN A 27 15.00 16.58 -23.24
N ARG A 28 14.74 17.04 -22.01
CA ARG A 28 15.39 16.50 -20.80
C ARG A 28 15.13 15.01 -20.62
N LEU A 29 13.91 14.55 -20.88
CA LEU A 29 13.58 13.12 -20.80
C LEU A 29 14.32 12.31 -21.87
N LYS A 30 14.52 12.86 -23.07
CA LYS A 30 15.36 12.23 -24.10
C LYS A 30 16.82 12.14 -23.65
N GLU A 31 17.39 13.17 -23.04
CA GLU A 31 18.77 13.14 -22.51
C GLU A 31 18.93 12.13 -21.35
N VAL A 32 17.93 12.06 -20.48
CA VAL A 32 17.98 11.21 -19.29
C VAL A 32 17.60 9.76 -19.58
N PHE A 33 16.77 9.47 -20.58
CA PHE A 33 16.38 8.09 -20.90
C PHE A 33 16.99 7.56 -22.21
N ASN A 34 17.58 8.42 -23.06
CA ASN A 34 18.16 8.05 -24.36
C ASN A 34 17.24 7.21 -25.27
N GLY A 35 15.92 7.32 -25.09
CA GLY A 35 14.94 6.52 -25.83
C GLY A 35 14.53 5.21 -25.15
N ASP A 36 15.17 4.83 -24.04
CA ASP A 36 14.80 3.67 -23.25
C ASP A 36 13.50 3.91 -22.48
N GLN A 37 12.68 2.85 -22.38
CA GLN A 37 11.42 2.88 -21.63
C GLN A 37 11.63 2.80 -20.11
N ALA A 38 12.81 2.40 -19.66
CA ALA A 38 13.20 2.39 -18.26
C ALA A 38 14.71 2.60 -18.12
N ARG A 39 15.15 3.30 -17.08
CA ARG A 39 16.56 3.52 -16.77
C ARG A 39 16.80 3.43 -15.26
N ILE A 40 18.00 2.97 -14.88
CA ILE A 40 18.47 3.01 -13.50
C ILE A 40 18.90 4.44 -13.16
N ILE A 41 18.20 5.07 -12.22
CA ILE A 41 18.49 6.44 -11.77
C ILE A 41 18.92 6.37 -10.30
N PRO A 42 20.07 6.97 -9.93
CA PRO A 42 20.51 7.03 -8.54
C PRO A 42 19.71 8.09 -7.78
N ILE A 43 18.89 7.66 -6.83
CA ILE A 43 18.00 8.51 -6.02
C ILE A 43 18.55 8.57 -4.59
N PRO A 44 18.44 9.71 -3.88
CA PRO A 44 18.82 9.78 -2.46
C PRO A 44 18.18 8.66 -1.64
N SER A 45 18.98 7.94 -0.85
CA SER A 45 18.53 6.77 -0.10
C SER A 45 17.37 7.06 0.83
N VAL A 46 17.33 8.24 1.44
CA VAL A 46 16.20 8.69 2.29
C VAL A 46 14.90 8.73 1.49
N ALA A 47 14.92 9.28 0.28
CA ALA A 47 13.75 9.35 -0.59
C ALA A 47 13.36 7.97 -1.14
N ALA A 48 14.32 7.08 -1.38
CA ALA A 48 14.03 5.70 -1.77
C ALA A 48 13.34 4.93 -0.64
N GLN A 49 13.89 4.98 0.58
CA GLN A 49 13.31 4.33 1.75
C GLN A 49 11.90 4.85 2.07
N TYR A 50 11.71 6.17 1.98
CA TYR A 50 10.39 6.78 2.13
C TYR A 50 9.40 6.24 1.08
N ASN A 51 9.74 6.32 -0.21
CA ASN A 51 8.85 5.87 -1.29
C ASN A 51 8.56 4.36 -1.26
N ASP A 52 9.52 3.55 -0.81
CA ASP A 52 9.34 2.10 -0.63
C ASP A 52 8.31 1.81 0.49
N LYS A 53 8.31 2.62 1.55
CA LYS A 53 7.40 2.47 2.71
C LYS A 53 6.02 3.07 2.48
N ILE A 54 5.91 4.18 1.75
CA ILE A 54 4.71 5.04 1.73
C ILE A 54 3.58 4.53 0.83
N ASN A 55 3.81 3.50 0.00
CA ASN A 55 2.78 2.91 -0.87
C ASN A 55 1.87 1.85 -0.20
N HIS A 56 1.98 1.61 1.11
CA HIS A 56 1.24 0.50 1.75
C HIS A 56 -0.26 0.76 1.86
N MET A 57 -0.67 1.99 2.20
CA MET A 57 -2.08 2.34 2.33
C MET A 57 -2.77 2.40 0.96
N ASP A 58 -2.15 3.06 -0.03
CA ASP A 58 -2.74 3.22 -1.37
C ASP A 58 -2.85 1.90 -2.13
N ARG A 59 -1.91 0.96 -1.97
CA ARG A 59 -2.05 -0.38 -2.57
C ARG A 59 -3.20 -1.15 -1.95
N GLY A 60 -3.35 -1.07 -0.62
CA GLY A 60 -4.43 -1.75 0.10
C GLY A 60 -5.79 -1.19 -0.31
N ASP A 61 -5.90 0.14 -0.43
CA ASP A 61 -7.10 0.81 -0.90
C ASP A 61 -7.39 0.53 -2.38
N GLN A 62 -6.36 0.52 -3.23
CA GLN A 62 -6.49 0.15 -4.65
C GLN A 62 -6.99 -1.29 -4.81
N ILE A 63 -6.43 -2.27 -4.10
CA ILE A 63 -6.90 -3.66 -4.13
C ILE A 63 -8.34 -3.76 -3.60
N ARG A 64 -8.66 -3.03 -2.52
CA ARG A 64 -10.02 -2.99 -1.95
C ARG A 64 -11.04 -2.33 -2.90
N SER A 65 -10.61 -1.40 -3.74
CA SER A 65 -11.45 -0.79 -4.79
C SER A 65 -11.77 -1.75 -5.94
N TYR A 66 -10.82 -2.62 -6.32
CA TYR A 66 -11.04 -3.67 -7.32
C TYR A 66 -11.87 -4.83 -6.76
N SER A 67 -11.76 -5.11 -5.45
CA SER A 67 -12.53 -6.16 -4.78
C SER A 67 -13.89 -5.70 -4.27
N LEU A 68 -14.43 -4.59 -4.78
CA LEU A 68 -15.76 -4.13 -4.41
C LEU A 68 -16.81 -5.11 -4.98
N TYR A 69 -17.03 -6.23 -4.28
CA TYR A 69 -18.33 -6.88 -4.28
C TYR A 69 -19.33 -5.77 -4.02
N GLN A 70 -20.09 -5.40 -5.06
CA GLN A 70 -21.20 -4.46 -4.98
C GLN A 70 -22.34 -5.10 -4.17
N HIS A 71 -22.07 -5.45 -2.92
CA HIS A 71 -23.11 -5.69 -1.95
C HIS A 71 -23.39 -4.34 -1.35
N ARG A 72 -24.25 -3.59 -2.04
CA ARG A 72 -24.90 -2.42 -1.47
C ARG A 72 -25.74 -2.94 -0.32
N PHE A 73 -25.14 -3.06 0.86
CA PHE A 73 -25.85 -3.40 2.09
C PHE A 73 -26.77 -2.23 2.40
N ARG A 74 -28.03 -2.35 1.95
CA ARG A 74 -29.13 -1.39 2.22
C ARG A 74 -29.66 -1.48 3.65
N ARG A 75 -28.87 -2.06 4.55
CA ARG A 75 -29.24 -2.38 5.92
C ARG A 75 -28.06 -1.91 6.75
N GLY A 76 -28.30 -0.86 7.54
CA GLY A 76 -27.29 0.07 8.02
C GLY A 76 -26.10 -0.59 8.73
N PRO A 77 -24.95 0.12 8.81
CA PRO A 77 -23.68 -0.40 9.32
C PRO A 77 -23.74 -1.04 10.71
N TRP A 78 -24.76 -0.70 11.52
CA TRP A 78 -25.01 -1.28 12.82
C TRP A 78 -25.48 -2.74 12.79
N GLN A 79 -26.18 -3.21 11.74
CA GLN A 79 -26.63 -4.60 11.66
C GLN A 79 -25.48 -5.57 11.42
N ALA A 80 -24.46 -5.18 10.67
CA ALA A 80 -23.24 -5.97 10.49
C ALA A 80 -22.45 -6.10 11.81
N LEU A 81 -22.36 -5.02 12.59
CA LEU A 81 -21.75 -5.03 13.91
C LEU A 81 -22.57 -5.84 14.93
N LEU A 82 -23.90 -5.76 14.88
CA LEU A 82 -24.76 -6.45 15.83
C LEU A 82 -24.86 -7.95 15.55
N TRP A 83 -24.97 -8.35 14.27
CA TRP A 83 -25.20 -9.76 13.92
C TRP A 83 -23.94 -10.55 13.68
N SER A 84 -22.95 -10.04 12.94
CA SER A 84 -21.75 -10.84 12.65
C SER A 84 -20.79 -10.80 13.82
N PHE A 85 -20.41 -9.60 14.28
CA PHE A 85 -19.39 -9.47 15.31
C PHE A 85 -19.85 -10.02 16.67
N LEU A 86 -21.05 -9.65 17.16
CA LEU A 86 -21.50 -10.18 18.46
C LEU A 86 -21.81 -11.67 18.43
N LEU A 87 -22.33 -12.21 17.31
CA LEU A 87 -22.60 -13.65 17.21
C LEU A 87 -21.29 -14.44 17.17
N ASP A 88 -20.29 -13.99 16.40
CA ASP A 88 -18.98 -14.63 16.35
C ASP A 88 -18.29 -14.62 17.73
N VAL A 89 -18.35 -13.49 18.43
CA VAL A 89 -17.80 -13.35 19.80
C VAL A 89 -18.56 -14.24 20.79
N ALA A 90 -19.89 -14.27 20.72
CA ALA A 90 -20.71 -15.12 21.59
C ALA A 90 -20.45 -16.61 21.34
N LEU A 91 -20.34 -17.04 20.08
CA LEU A 91 -20.03 -18.42 19.71
C LEU A 91 -18.62 -18.83 20.16
N ALA A 92 -17.61 -17.99 19.91
CA ALA A 92 -16.24 -18.27 20.32
C ALA A 92 -16.13 -18.38 21.86
N ASN A 93 -16.73 -17.45 22.59
CA ASN A 93 -16.70 -17.47 24.05
C ASN A 93 -17.49 -18.65 24.63
N SER A 94 -18.64 -18.98 24.05
CA SER A 94 -19.44 -20.14 24.46
C SER A 94 -18.67 -21.45 24.24
N PHE A 95 -17.98 -21.58 23.11
CA PHE A 95 -17.15 -22.75 22.81
C PHE A 95 -15.95 -22.88 23.77
N ILE A 96 -15.28 -21.77 24.08
CA ILE A 96 -14.16 -21.74 25.04
C ILE A 96 -14.66 -22.13 26.45
N LEU A 97 -15.79 -21.57 26.87
CA LEU A 97 -16.41 -21.91 28.16
C LEU A 97 -16.84 -23.37 28.19
N GLN A 98 -17.45 -23.89 27.12
CA GLN A 98 -17.85 -25.29 27.01
C GLN A 98 -16.65 -26.23 27.12
N LYS A 99 -15.55 -25.93 26.42
CA LYS A 99 -14.30 -26.69 26.52
C LYS A 99 -13.72 -26.67 27.94
N LYS A 100 -13.80 -25.53 28.63
CA LYS A 100 -13.33 -25.41 30.01
C LYS A 100 -14.21 -26.19 31.00
N THR A 101 -15.52 -26.28 30.74
CA THR A 101 -16.44 -27.08 31.58
C THR A 101 -16.38 -28.58 31.32
N TRP A 102 -15.88 -29.00 30.15
CA TRP A 102 -15.74 -30.43 29.79
C TRP A 102 -14.50 -31.11 30.41
N HIS A 103 -13.57 -30.34 30.98
CA HIS A 103 -12.48 -30.85 31.80
C HIS A 103 -12.54 -30.27 33.22
N PRO A 104 -13.38 -30.83 34.10
CA PRO A 104 -13.14 -30.69 35.52
C PRO A 104 -11.93 -31.57 35.86
N TYR A 105 -10.78 -30.92 36.11
CA TYR A 105 -9.46 -31.48 36.47
C TYR A 105 -8.58 -31.98 35.32
#